data_AF-A0A9W4I0M8-F1
#
_entry.id   AF-A0A9W4I0M8-F1
#
_cell.length_a   1.000
_cell.length_b   1.000
_cell.length_c   1.000
_cell.angle_alpha   90.00
_cell.angle_beta   90.00
_cell.angle_gamma   90.00
#
_symmetry.space_group_name_H-M   'P 1'
#
loop_
_entity.id
_entity.type
_entity.pdbx_description
1 polymer ?
#
loop_
_entity_poly.entity_id
_entity_poly.type
_entity_poly.pdbx_seq_one_letter_code
_entity_poly.pdbx_strand_id
1 'polypeptide(L)'
;MEEWFNSRLFAHNPNLDLQSCDLVLCHLDIAPRNIIWQEDGSLCLIDWASAGFYPRLFEFCMQWILDGKDGTFNSLVLESVDPLSDHEMAQKEAMLCAWGNIQKYPFRNKISSSPERLSGHSIDLPPLPAHPMPDYPLEWYEKAGCERSIPPSSTGVKSSKLGCRR
;
A
#
# COMPACT_ATOMS: atom_id res chain seq x y z
N MET A 1 11.03 9.44 -5.82
CA MET A 1 10.05 8.54 -5.16
C MET A 1 9.30 7.72 -6.20
N GLU A 2 8.57 8.37 -7.10
CA GLU A 2 7.81 7.72 -8.19
C GLU A 2 8.66 6.73 -9.01
N GLU A 3 9.81 7.18 -9.55
CA GLU A 3 10.73 6.31 -10.31
C GLU A 3 11.13 5.05 -9.54
N TRP A 4 11.36 5.17 -8.23
CA TRP A 4 11.68 4.03 -7.38
C TRP A 4 10.49 3.08 -7.27
N PHE A 5 9.27 3.55 -7.03
CA PHE A 5 8.08 2.69 -7.00
C PHE A 5 7.83 2.02 -8.35
N ASN A 6 7.99 2.76 -9.45
CA ASN A 6 7.87 2.21 -10.81
C ASN A 6 8.92 1.14 -11.10
N SER A 7 10.13 1.24 -10.54
CA SER A 7 11.14 0.17 -10.63
C SER A 7 10.74 -1.14 -9.94
N ARG A 8 9.69 -1.11 -9.10
CA ARG A 8 9.16 -2.28 -8.37
C ARG A 8 7.93 -2.89 -9.03
N LEU A 9 7.45 -2.31 -10.12
CA LEU A 9 6.32 -2.81 -10.89
C LEU A 9 6.79 -3.78 -11.98
N PHE A 10 5.95 -4.75 -12.31
CA PHE A 10 6.14 -5.58 -13.50
C PHE A 10 5.61 -4.88 -14.74
N ALA A 11 6.10 -5.29 -15.91
CA ALA A 11 5.73 -4.68 -17.20
C ALA A 11 4.21 -4.68 -17.50
N HIS A 12 3.44 -5.58 -16.88
CA HIS A 12 1.99 -5.65 -17.05
C HIS A 12 1.21 -4.84 -16.01
N ASN A 13 1.87 -4.25 -15.01
CA ASN A 13 1.23 -3.38 -14.04
C ASN A 13 1.13 -1.95 -14.60
N PRO A 14 0.06 -1.20 -14.26
CA PRO A 14 -0.01 0.22 -14.59
C PRO A 14 1.11 0.97 -13.88
N ASN A 15 1.75 1.92 -14.57
CA ASN A 15 2.73 2.80 -13.95
C ASN A 15 2.06 3.73 -12.94
N LEU A 16 2.80 4.04 -11.88
CA LEU A 16 2.45 5.05 -10.91
C LEU A 16 2.80 6.44 -11.46
N ASP A 17 1.83 7.36 -11.44
CA ASP A 17 2.00 8.78 -11.76
C ASP A 17 1.62 9.61 -10.53
N LEU A 18 2.60 10.26 -9.91
CA LEU A 18 2.44 11.05 -8.69
C LEU A 18 2.65 12.55 -8.94
N GLN A 19 2.88 12.97 -10.19
CA GLN A 19 3.30 14.34 -10.50
C GLN A 19 2.26 15.40 -10.12
N SER A 20 0.97 15.05 -10.17
CA SER A 20 -0.15 15.94 -9.80
C SER A 20 -0.69 15.73 -8.38
N CYS A 21 0.00 14.94 -7.55
CA CYS A 21 -0.43 14.71 -6.18
C CYS A 21 0.22 15.72 -5.22
N ASP A 22 -0.60 16.38 -4.41
CA ASP A 22 -0.10 17.25 -3.34
C ASP A 22 0.66 16.43 -2.28
N LEU A 23 1.82 16.94 -1.86
CA LEU A 23 2.56 16.37 -0.75
C LEU A 23 2.01 16.92 0.58
N VAL A 24 1.47 16.03 1.40
CA VAL A 24 1.00 16.35 2.75
C VAL A 24 1.80 15.58 3.79
N LEU A 25 1.76 16.01 5.05
CA LEU A 25 2.34 15.24 6.13
C LEU A 25 1.53 13.95 6.35
N CYS A 26 2.12 12.81 6.02
CA CYS A 26 1.60 11.49 6.37
C CYS A 26 2.38 10.93 7.56
N HIS A 27 1.70 10.18 8.42
CA HIS A 27 2.29 9.48 9.55
C HIS A 27 2.80 8.08 9.15
N LEU A 28 2.08 7.43 8.23
CA LEU A 28 2.34 6.08 7.68
C LEU A 28 2.31 4.92 8.70
N ASP A 29 2.03 5.22 9.97
CA ASP A 29 1.79 4.23 11.03
C ASP A 29 0.69 4.70 12.00
N ILE A 30 -0.44 5.21 11.48
CA ILE A 30 -1.61 5.50 12.33
C ILE A 30 -2.15 4.16 12.82
N ALA A 31 -2.00 3.91 14.12
CA ALA A 31 -2.44 2.70 14.79
C ALA A 31 -2.81 3.01 16.24
N PRO A 32 -3.68 2.22 16.91
CA PRO A 32 -4.08 2.49 18.29
C PRO A 32 -2.91 2.60 19.27
N ARG A 33 -1.84 1.81 19.05
CA ARG A 33 -0.61 1.84 19.87
C ARG A 33 0.14 3.18 19.82
N ASN A 34 -0.07 3.96 18.76
CA ASN A 34 0.59 5.24 18.53
C ASN A 34 -0.30 6.43 18.92
N ILE A 35 -1.46 6.19 19.56
CA ILE A 35 -2.39 7.22 20.00
C ILE A 35 -2.49 7.20 21.53
N ILE A 36 -2.20 8.34 22.15
CA ILE A 36 -2.38 8.54 23.59
C ILE A 36 -3.64 9.39 23.80
N TRP A 37 -4.57 8.87 24.60
CA TRP A 37 -5.73 9.60 25.06
C TRP A 37 -5.37 10.39 26.32
N GLN A 38 -5.48 11.71 26.27
CA GLN A 38 -5.20 12.58 27.41
C GLN A 38 -6.43 12.72 28.31
N GLU A 39 -6.21 13.08 29.58
CA GLU A 39 -7.30 13.24 30.57
C GLU A 39 -8.32 14.31 30.17
N ASP A 40 -7.90 15.32 29.40
CA ASP A 40 -8.75 16.39 28.86
C ASP A 40 -9.57 15.99 27.62
N GLY A 41 -9.43 14.73 27.16
CA GLY A 41 -10.09 14.21 25.98
C GLY A 41 -9.37 14.48 24.67
N SER A 42 -8.21 15.16 24.68
CA SER A 42 -7.39 15.35 23.49
C SER A 42 -6.61 14.08 23.12
N LEU A 43 -6.24 13.99 21.84
CA LEU A 43 -5.40 12.90 21.32
C LEU A 43 -3.99 13.41 21.02
N CYS A 44 -2.99 12.63 21.42
CA CYS A 44 -1.61 12.83 21.01
C CYS A 44 -1.18 11.66 20.11
N LEU A 45 -0.66 11.99 18.93
CA LEU A 45 -0.08 11.03 18.00
C LEU A 45 1.43 10.97 18.19
N ILE A 46 1.97 9.76 18.39
CA ILE A 46 3.38 9.50 18.66
C ILE A 46 3.97 8.58 17.59
N ASP A 47 5.29 8.34 17.67
CA ASP A 47 6.04 7.49 16.75
C ASP A 47 6.05 7.98 15.28
N TRP A 48 6.62 9.17 15.11
CA TRP A 48 6.77 9.84 13.82
C TRP A 48 7.93 9.29 12.97
N ALA A 49 8.53 8.15 13.33
CA ALA A 49 9.74 7.64 12.67
C ALA A 49 9.51 7.32 11.17
N SER A 50 8.27 6.93 10.81
CA SER A 50 7.86 6.66 9.43
C SER A 50 7.27 7.89 8.72
N ALA A 51 7.10 9.01 9.41
CA ALA A 51 6.38 10.15 8.89
C ALA A 51 7.19 10.94 7.85
N GLY A 52 6.48 11.71 7.02
CA GLY A 52 7.09 12.59 6.03
C GLY A 52 6.07 13.22 5.09
N PHE A 53 6.56 13.98 4.11
CA PHE A 53 5.71 14.59 3.09
C PHE A 53 5.53 13.64 1.90
N TYR A 54 4.32 13.11 1.75
CA TYR A 54 3.95 12.12 0.73
C TYR A 54 2.59 12.49 0.12
N PRO A 55 2.27 11.97 -1.08
CA PRO A 55 0.89 11.99 -1.58
C PRO A 55 -0.07 11.36 -0.56
N ARG A 56 -1.29 11.91 -0.37
CA ARG A 56 -2.28 11.40 0.59
C ARG A 56 -2.60 9.92 0.37
N LEU A 57 -2.50 9.49 -0.88
CA LEU A 57 -2.61 8.10 -1.30
C LEU A 57 -1.76 7.13 -0.43
N PHE A 58 -0.59 7.55 0.03
CA PHE A 58 0.31 6.68 0.80
C PHE A 58 -0.29 6.35 2.16
N GLU A 59 -0.77 7.34 2.90
CA GLU A 59 -1.48 7.13 4.17
C GLU A 59 -2.72 6.25 3.95
N PHE A 60 -3.53 6.59 2.94
CA PHE A 60 -4.72 5.81 2.58
C PHE A 60 -4.38 4.34 2.31
N CYS A 61 -3.36 4.07 1.49
CA CYS A 61 -2.93 2.70 1.18
C CYS A 61 -2.45 1.94 2.42
N MET A 62 -1.75 2.60 3.36
CA MET A 62 -1.33 1.96 4.60
C MET A 62 -2.52 1.53 5.46
N GLN A 63 -3.52 2.41 5.62
CA GLN A 63 -4.76 2.06 6.33
C GLN A 63 -5.52 0.94 5.62
N TRP A 64 -5.61 0.98 4.29
CA TRP A 64 -6.24 -0.06 3.48
C TRP A 64 -5.56 -1.43 3.59
N ILE A 65 -4.22 -1.46 3.55
CA ILE A 65 -3.43 -2.72 3.65
C ILE A 65 -3.63 -3.40 5.00
N LEU A 66 -3.84 -2.61 6.05
CA LEU A 66 -4.00 -3.09 7.42
C LEU A 66 -5.48 -3.35 7.77
N ASP A 67 -6.42 -2.94 6.92
CA ASP A 67 -7.84 -3.08 7.19
C ASP A 67 -8.25 -4.54 7.43
N GLY A 68 -9.08 -4.75 8.45
CA GLY A 68 -9.53 -6.08 8.89
C GLY A 68 -8.49 -6.99 9.56
N LYS A 69 -7.21 -6.57 9.68
CA LYS A 69 -6.18 -7.38 10.36
C LYS A 69 -6.27 -7.29 11.88
N ASP A 70 -6.50 -6.09 12.39
CA ASP A 70 -6.50 -5.79 13.83
C ASP A 70 -7.81 -5.09 14.27
N GLY A 71 -8.94 -5.69 13.88
CA GLY A 71 -10.28 -5.17 14.19
C GLY A 71 -10.72 -4.07 13.21
N THR A 72 -11.59 -3.16 13.68
CA THR A 72 -12.27 -2.17 12.83
C THR A 72 -11.60 -0.79 12.83
N PHE A 73 -10.45 -0.63 13.50
CA PHE A 73 -9.82 0.68 13.65
C PHE A 73 -9.46 1.31 12.30
N ASN A 74 -8.82 0.57 11.40
CA ASN A 74 -8.42 1.11 10.10
C ASN A 74 -9.63 1.44 9.22
N SER A 75 -10.71 0.64 9.31
CA SER A 75 -11.97 0.95 8.64
C SER A 75 -12.53 2.29 9.14
N LEU A 76 -12.54 2.50 10.46
CA LEU A 76 -12.98 3.77 11.06
C LEU A 76 -12.12 4.96 10.62
N VAL A 77 -10.80 4.77 10.53
CA VAL A 77 -9.89 5.80 10.01
C VAL A 77 -10.21 6.11 8.55
N LEU A 78 -10.34 5.08 7.70
CA LEU A 78 -10.69 5.22 6.28
C LEU A 78 -12.05 5.90 6.06
N GLU A 79 -13.03 5.64 6.91
CA GLU A 79 -14.35 6.28 6.89
C GLU A 79 -14.31 7.74 7.38
N SER A 80 -13.31 8.11 8.19
CA SER A 80 -13.19 9.44 8.79
C SER A 80 -12.36 10.42 7.96
N VAL A 81 -11.52 9.93 7.04
CA VAL A 81 -10.69 10.79 6.20
C VAL A 81 -11.48 11.32 5.00
N ASP A 82 -11.15 12.54 4.56
CA ASP A 82 -11.69 13.06 3.31
C ASP A 82 -11.36 12.12 2.14
N PRO A 83 -12.27 11.93 1.17
CA PRO A 83 -11.98 11.14 -0.02
C PRO A 83 -10.71 11.63 -0.75
N LEU A 84 -10.01 10.69 -1.37
CA LEU A 84 -8.95 11.04 -2.32
C LEU A 84 -9.56 11.61 -3.60
N SER A 85 -8.78 12.40 -4.33
CA SER A 85 -9.16 12.80 -5.69
C SER A 85 -9.25 11.58 -6.62
N ASP A 86 -10.01 11.69 -7.71
CA ASP A 86 -10.11 10.62 -8.72
C ASP A 86 -8.72 10.24 -9.26
N HIS A 87 -7.84 11.22 -9.44
CA HIS A 87 -6.47 10.99 -9.89
C HIS A 87 -5.68 10.17 -8.88
N GLU A 88 -5.66 10.56 -7.60
CA GLU A 88 -4.97 9.81 -6.55
C GLU A 88 -5.53 8.39 -6.40
N MET A 89 -6.86 8.24 -6.43
CA MET A 89 -7.51 6.94 -6.33
C MET A 89 -7.16 6.02 -7.50
N ALA A 90 -7.00 6.57 -8.71
CA ALA A 90 -6.57 5.80 -9.88
C ALA A 90 -5.16 5.20 -9.73
N GLN A 91 -4.31 5.80 -8.89
CA GLN A 91 -2.94 5.32 -8.63
C GLN A 91 -2.88 4.20 -7.58
N LYS A 92 -3.96 3.94 -6.85
CA LYS A 92 -4.01 2.97 -5.74
C LYS A 92 -3.50 1.59 -6.13
N GLU A 93 -3.98 1.05 -7.25
CA GLU A 93 -3.61 -0.31 -7.67
C GLU A 93 -2.11 -0.44 -7.99
N ALA A 94 -1.53 0.55 -8.67
CA ALA A 94 -0.10 0.59 -8.94
C ALA A 94 0.70 0.64 -7.61
N MET A 95 0.27 1.50 -6.67
CA MET A 95 0.91 1.63 -5.37
C MET A 95 0.87 0.32 -4.56
N LEU A 96 -0.29 -0.33 -4.50
CA LEU A 96 -0.47 -1.62 -3.81
C LEU A 96 0.34 -2.74 -4.48
N CYS A 97 0.38 -2.79 -5.81
CA CYS A 97 1.20 -3.75 -6.55
C CYS A 97 2.70 -3.56 -6.24
N ALA A 98 3.18 -2.32 -6.32
CA ALA A 98 4.57 -2.00 -6.01
C ALA A 98 4.91 -2.38 -4.56
N TRP A 99 4.06 -2.04 -3.59
CA TRP A 99 4.23 -2.42 -2.19
C TRP A 99 4.31 -3.94 -2.02
N GLY A 100 3.37 -4.69 -2.60
CA GLY A 100 3.38 -6.14 -2.56
C GLY A 100 4.66 -6.75 -3.16
N ASN A 101 5.13 -6.19 -4.28
CA ASN A 101 6.37 -6.62 -4.92
C ASN A 101 7.62 -6.29 -4.09
N ILE A 102 7.62 -5.18 -3.35
CA ILE A 102 8.70 -4.83 -2.41
C ILE A 102 8.81 -5.89 -1.30
N GLN A 103 7.67 -6.30 -0.72
CA GLN A 103 7.65 -7.30 0.34
C GLN A 103 8.01 -8.71 -0.16
N LYS A 104 7.50 -9.09 -1.33
CA LYS A 104 7.64 -10.45 -1.88
C LYS A 104 9.00 -10.70 -2.54
N TYR A 105 9.59 -9.69 -3.18
CA TYR A 105 10.82 -9.83 -3.95
C TYR A 105 11.90 -8.90 -3.40
N PRO A 106 12.42 -9.14 -2.18
CA PRO A 106 13.47 -8.31 -1.62
C PRO A 106 14.68 -8.26 -2.55
N PHE A 107 15.39 -7.13 -2.59
CA PHE A 107 16.60 -7.01 -3.39
C PHE A 107 17.55 -8.15 -3.03
N ARG A 108 17.92 -8.96 -4.02
CA ARG A 108 18.96 -9.97 -3.83
C ARG A 108 20.28 -9.22 -3.68
N ASN A 109 20.76 -9.08 -2.46
CA ASN A 109 22.14 -8.66 -2.23
C ASN A 109 23.03 -9.67 -2.95
N LYS A 110 23.73 -9.21 -3.99
CA LYS A 110 24.88 -9.94 -4.52
C LYS A 110 25.95 -9.89 -3.45
N ILE A 111 25.90 -10.78 -2.46
CA ILE A 111 27.12 -11.21 -1.81
C ILE A 111 27.90 -11.89 -2.93
N SER A 112 28.87 -11.15 -3.47
CA SER A 112 29.76 -11.60 -4.51
C SER A 112 30.50 -12.84 -4.01
N SER A 113 30.04 -14.03 -4.38
CA SER A 113 30.90 -15.20 -4.44
C SER A 113 31.73 -15.11 -5.73
N SER A 114 32.71 -14.23 -5.73
CA SER A 114 33.87 -14.33 -6.61
C SER A 114 35.07 -13.74 -5.88
N PRO A 115 36.07 -14.55 -5.50
CA PRO A 115 37.32 -14.00 -5.03
C PRO A 115 38.05 -13.48 -6.27
N GLU A 116 38.20 -12.16 -6.38
CA GLU A 116 39.49 -11.49 -6.65
C GLU A 116 39.34 -10.04 -7.16
N ARG A 117 40.07 -9.18 -6.44
CA ARG A 117 40.77 -7.95 -6.87
C ARG A 117 40.05 -6.59 -6.82
N LEU A 118 40.58 -5.81 -5.87
CA LEU A 118 40.59 -4.35 -5.72
C LEU A 118 40.75 -3.58 -7.04
N SER A 119 39.94 -2.53 -7.25
CA SER A 119 40.42 -1.15 -7.43
C SER A 119 39.24 -0.18 -7.40
N GLY A 120 39.45 0.98 -6.80
CA GLY A 120 38.40 1.95 -6.48
C GLY A 120 37.93 2.78 -7.65
N HIS A 121 36.66 3.19 -7.59
CA HIS A 121 36.19 4.56 -7.72
C HIS A 121 34.70 4.58 -7.36
N SER A 122 34.34 5.43 -6.40
CA SER A 122 32.94 5.69 -6.05
C SER A 122 32.29 6.40 -7.24
N ILE A 123 31.24 5.79 -7.80
CA ILE A 123 30.37 6.40 -8.80
C ILE A 123 28.96 6.15 -8.32
N ASP A 124 28.20 7.24 -8.15
CA ASP A 124 26.75 7.24 -7.99
C ASP A 124 26.14 6.50 -9.19
N LEU A 125 25.83 5.22 -9.01
CA LEU A 125 25.13 4.43 -10.02
C LEU A 125 23.63 4.67 -9.85
N PRO A 126 22.89 5.01 -10.94
CA PRO A 126 21.43 5.00 -10.89
C PRO A 126 20.93 3.61 -10.50
N PRO A 127 19.75 3.51 -9.86
CA PRO A 127 19.19 2.22 -9.46
C PRO A 127 19.15 1.30 -10.68
N LEU A 128 19.76 0.11 -10.54
CA LEU A 128 19.79 -0.88 -11.61
C LEU A 128 18.34 -1.22 -12.02
N PRO A 129 18.06 -1.30 -13.33
CA PRO A 129 16.73 -1.67 -13.82
C PRO A 129 16.33 -3.02 -13.24
N ALA A 130 15.03 -3.16 -12.94
CA ALA A 130 14.45 -4.39 -12.43
C ALA A 130 14.94 -5.58 -13.28
N HIS A 131 15.44 -6.62 -12.63
CA HIS A 131 15.86 -7.82 -13.33
C HIS A 131 14.69 -8.37 -14.15
N PRO A 132 14.93 -8.86 -15.39
CA PRO A 132 13.90 -9.51 -16.17
C PRO A 132 13.30 -10.66 -15.35
N MET A 133 11.98 -10.74 -15.41
CA MET A 133 11.17 -11.70 -14.66
C MET A 133 11.69 -13.12 -14.91
N PRO A 134 11.87 -13.96 -13.87
CA PRO A 134 12.03 -15.40 -14.06
C PRO A 134 10.80 -15.94 -14.82
N ASP A 135 11.00 -16.89 -15.73
CA ASP A 135 9.86 -17.57 -16.39
C ASP A 135 9.03 -18.30 -15.33
N TYR A 136 7.88 -17.72 -14.97
CA TYR A 136 6.96 -18.32 -14.00
C TYR A 136 5.93 -19.21 -14.69
N PRO A 137 5.47 -20.28 -14.03
CA PRO A 137 4.39 -21.11 -14.53
C PRO A 137 3.09 -20.32 -14.74
N LEU A 138 2.41 -20.57 -15.86
CA LEU A 138 1.17 -19.88 -16.29
C LEU A 138 0.06 -19.92 -15.21
N GLU A 139 -0.02 -21.01 -14.45
CA GLU A 139 -0.99 -21.24 -13.37
C GLU A 139 -0.95 -20.18 -12.26
N TRP A 140 0.16 -19.46 -12.09
CA TRP A 140 0.27 -18.38 -11.11
C TRP A 140 -0.50 -17.12 -11.52
N TYR A 141 -0.61 -16.86 -12.83
CA TYR A 141 -1.41 -15.74 -13.34
C TYR A 141 -2.91 -16.01 -13.23
N GLU A 142 -3.33 -17.25 -13.46
CA GLU A 142 -4.73 -17.68 -13.36
C GLU A 142 -5.23 -17.56 -11.92
N LYS A 143 -4.40 -17.95 -10.94
CA LYS A 143 -4.73 -17.84 -9.52
C LYS A 143 -4.90 -16.38 -9.07
N ALA A 144 -4.02 -15.49 -9.53
CA ALA A 144 -4.10 -14.05 -9.26
C ALA A 144 -5.27 -13.34 -9.96
N GLY A 145 -5.81 -13.92 -11.04
CA GLY A 145 -7.05 -13.45 -11.69
C GLY A 145 -8.30 -13.90 -10.93
N CYS A 146 -8.28 -15.11 -10.38
CA CYS A 146 -9.42 -15.68 -9.65
C CYS A 146 -9.65 -15.00 -8.30
N GLU A 147 -8.57 -14.64 -7.58
CA GLU A 147 -8.65 -13.89 -6.32
C GLU A 147 -9.22 -12.46 -6.47
N ARG A 148 -9.17 -11.89 -7.68
CA ARG A 148 -9.80 -10.59 -8.02
C ARG A 148 -11.31 -10.68 -8.26
N SER A 149 -11.87 -11.88 -8.30
CA SER A 149 -13.26 -12.14 -8.69
C SER A 149 -14.13 -12.59 -7.51
N ILE A 150 -14.06 -11.91 -6.36
CA ILE A 150 -15.05 -12.07 -5.28
C ILE A 150 -16.22 -11.12 -5.57
N PRO A 151 -17.44 -11.61 -5.88
CA PRO A 151 -18.61 -10.76 -6.06
C PRO A 151 -19.07 -10.18 -4.72
N PRO A 152 -19.72 -9.00 -4.70
CA PRO A 152 -20.28 -8.44 -3.47
C PRO A 152 -21.35 -9.40 -2.92
N SER A 153 -21.26 -9.71 -1.63
CA SER A 153 -22.23 -10.48 -0.89
C SER A 153 -23.62 -9.86 -1.01
N SER A 154 -24.56 -10.59 -1.61
CA SER A 154 -25.96 -10.22 -1.66
C SER A 154 -26.57 -10.26 -0.24
N THR A 155 -26.71 -9.10 0.40
CA THR A 155 -27.55 -8.98 1.59
C THR A 155 -29.01 -9.03 1.16
N GLY A 156 -29.61 -10.23 1.28
CA GLY A 156 -31.05 -10.42 1.14
C GLY A 156 -31.79 -9.73 2.29
N VAL A 157 -32.46 -8.62 1.97
CA VAL A 157 -33.45 -8.01 2.86
C VAL A 157 -34.66 -8.95 2.93
N LYS A 158 -34.78 -9.70 4.03
CA LYS A 158 -36.03 -10.38 4.37
C LYS A 158 -36.98 -9.36 4.99
N SER A 159 -37.98 -8.98 4.21
CA SER A 159 -39.17 -8.27 4.68
C SER A 159 -39.99 -9.19 5.58
N SER A 160 -40.10 -8.87 6.87
CA SER A 160 -41.08 -9.48 7.76
C SER A 160 -41.98 -8.39 8.35
N LYS A 161 -43.18 -8.28 7.78
CA LYS A 161 -44.33 -7.61 8.38
C LYS A 161 -44.65 -8.29 9.72
N LEU A 162 -44.53 -7.57 10.83
CA LEU A 162 -45.33 -7.84 12.02
C LEU A 162 -46.23 -6.62 12.28
N GLY A 163 -47.54 -6.85 12.17
CA GLY A 163 -48.54 -5.88 12.55
C GLY A 163 -48.67 -5.79 14.07
N CYS A 164 -48.88 -4.59 14.57
CA CYS A 164 -49.58 -4.39 15.83
C CYS A 164 -50.67 -3.34 15.57
N ARG A 165 -51.92 -3.77 15.71
CA ARG A 165 -53.10 -2.89 15.71
C ARG A 165 -53.12 -2.10 17.01
N ARG A 166 -53.71 -0.90 16.92
CA ARG A 166 -54.07 0.00 18.02
C ARG A 166 -54.85 -0.71 19.13
#